data_AF-A0A969LER1-F1
#
_entry.id   AF-A0A969LER1-F1
#
_cell.length_a   1.000
_cell.length_b   1.000
_cell.length_c   1.000
_cell.angle_alpha   90.00
_cell.angle_beta   90.00
_cell.angle_gamma   90.00
#
_symmetry.space_group_name_H-M   'P 1'
#
loop_
_entity.id
_entity.type
_entity.pdbx_description
1 polymer ?
#
loop_
_entity_poly.entity_id
_entity_poly.type
_entity_poly.pdbx_seq_one_letter_code
_entity_poly.pdbx_strand_id
1 'polypeptide(L)'
;MEAKDLLFSLAPHRALWQRILDAPPERDRDLVAYLQEASSEEARALSEVVYLFHLNEKQMQDIRRAPLLIRAAIAALERVTCEKHRQYCLEQWQKLDPQQEPDQWQYYSQEFYTMQRRVQELDRERQISIFDLVE
;
A
#
# COMPACT_ATOMS: atom_id res chain seq x y z
N MET A 1 -15.41 -3.47 -6.02
CA MET A 1 -14.94 -3.62 -4.63
C MET A 1 -15.92 -2.86 -3.77
N GLU A 2 -16.79 -3.57 -3.06
CA GLU A 2 -17.65 -2.92 -2.06
C GLU A 2 -16.74 -2.34 -0.99
N ALA A 3 -16.83 -1.03 -0.77
CA ALA A 3 -16.12 -0.34 0.29
C ALA A 3 -16.55 -1.00 1.61
N LYS A 4 -15.69 -1.83 2.17
CA LYS A 4 -15.91 -2.37 3.51
C LYS A 4 -15.80 -1.17 4.43
N ASP A 5 -16.95 -0.65 4.89
CA ASP A 5 -16.99 0.30 5.99
C ASP A 5 -16.11 -0.27 7.10
N LEU A 6 -15.06 0.46 7.45
CA LEU A 6 -14.19 0.07 8.54
C LEU A 6 -15.04 0.14 9.82
N LEU A 7 -15.49 -1.02 10.29
CA LEU A 7 -16.29 -1.13 11.51
C LEU A 7 -15.38 -0.95 12.73
N PHE A 8 -15.09 0.31 13.09
CA PHE A 8 -14.40 0.59 14.33
C PHE A 8 -15.29 0.24 15.53
N SER A 9 -14.80 -0.57 16.46
CA SER A 9 -15.54 -0.91 17.69
C SER A 9 -15.67 0.29 18.64
N LEU A 10 -14.71 1.22 18.59
CA LEU A 10 -14.65 2.41 19.44
C LEU A 10 -15.43 3.58 18.82
N ALA A 11 -16.38 4.12 19.57
CA ALA A 11 -17.24 5.23 19.11
C ALA A 11 -16.47 6.49 18.65
N PRO A 12 -15.40 6.95 19.34
CA PRO A 12 -14.62 8.10 18.88
C PRO A 12 -13.92 7.86 17.54
N HIS A 13 -13.48 6.62 17.29
CA HIS A 13 -12.81 6.24 16.05
C HIS A 13 -13.79 6.15 14.88
N ARG A 14 -15.03 5.69 15.13
CA ARG A 14 -16.12 5.76 14.15
C ARG A 14 -16.47 7.20 13.80
N ALA A 15 -16.60 8.07 14.81
CA ALA A 15 -16.91 9.48 14.60
C ALA A 15 -15.82 10.18 13.78
N LEU A 16 -14.54 9.90 14.08
CA LEU A 16 -13.41 10.37 13.28
C LEU A 16 -13.47 9.85 11.85
N TRP A 17 -13.69 8.55 11.66
CA TRP A 17 -13.75 7.96 10.31
C TRP A 17 -14.84 8.59 9.46
N GLN A 18 -16.02 8.79 10.02
CA GLN A 18 -17.12 9.45 9.32
C GLN A 18 -16.76 10.88 8.92
N ARG A 19 -16.08 11.64 9.80
CA ARG A 19 -15.61 13.00 9.48
C ARG A 19 -14.56 13.04 8.37
N ILE A 20 -13.73 12.01 8.26
CA ILE A 20 -12.78 11.88 7.15
C ILE A 20 -13.52 11.60 5.85
N LEU A 21 -14.55 10.74 5.88
CA LEU A 21 -15.37 10.43 4.71
C LEU A 21 -16.25 11.61 4.26
N ASP A 22 -16.72 12.42 5.20
CA ASP A 22 -17.55 13.60 4.95
C ASP A 22 -16.72 14.84 4.58
N ALA A 23 -15.39 14.76 4.64
CA ALA A 23 -14.50 15.87 4.31
C ALA A 23 -14.64 16.23 2.81
N PRO A 24 -14.71 17.53 2.47
CA PRO A 24 -14.72 17.95 1.09
C PRO A 24 -13.41 17.53 0.39
N PRO A 25 -13.45 17.03 -0.86
CA PRO A 25 -12.25 16.59 -1.57
C PRO A 25 -11.22 17.72 -1.77
N GLU A 26 -11.66 18.98 -1.75
CA GLU A 26 -10.77 20.15 -1.79
C GLU A 26 -9.87 20.27 -0.55
N ARG A 27 -10.25 19.63 0.56
CA ARG A 27 -9.51 19.62 1.83
C ARG A 27 -8.62 18.38 2.01
N ASP A 28 -8.51 17.49 1.02
CA ASP A 28 -7.64 16.31 1.11
C ASP A 28 -6.18 16.64 1.48
N ARG A 29 -5.67 17.79 1.01
CA ARG A 29 -4.29 18.24 1.30
C ARG A 29 -4.13 18.82 2.72
N ASP A 30 -5.22 19.27 3.32
CA ASP A 30 -5.26 19.97 4.61
C ASP A 30 -6.20 19.28 5.61
N LEU A 31 -6.42 17.96 5.44
CA LEU A 31 -7.38 17.19 6.22
C LEU A 31 -7.13 17.31 7.73
N VAL A 32 -5.87 17.36 8.15
CA VAL A 32 -5.51 17.54 9.56
C VAL A 32 -5.98 18.91 10.07
N ALA A 33 -5.81 19.98 9.29
CA ALA A 33 -6.27 21.32 9.67
C ALA A 33 -7.80 21.38 9.71
N TYR A 34 -8.48 20.75 8.74
CA TYR A 34 -9.93 20.60 8.75
C TYR A 34 -10.45 19.86 10.00
N LEU A 35 -9.79 18.77 10.39
CA LEU A 35 -10.14 18.02 11.60
C LEU A 35 -9.87 18.82 12.89
N GLN A 36 -8.82 19.65 12.92
CA GLN A 36 -8.56 20.58 14.03
C GLN A 36 -9.68 21.61 14.16
N GLU A 37 -10.09 22.25 13.05
CA GLU A 37 -11.20 23.21 12.99
C GLU A 37 -12.51 22.55 13.50
N ALA A 38 -12.86 21.39 12.94
CA ALA A 38 -14.07 20.65 13.30
C ALA A 38 -14.07 20.16 14.77
N SER A 39 -12.91 19.79 15.31
CA SER A 39 -12.78 19.34 16.71
C SER A 39 -13.01 20.46 17.73
N SER A 40 -12.83 21.72 17.32
CA SER A 40 -13.09 22.90 18.15
C SER A 40 -14.58 23.19 18.30
N GLU A 41 -15.40 22.78 17.32
CA GLU A 41 -16.85 23.02 17.28
C GLU A 41 -17.67 21.91 17.98
N GLU A 42 -17.16 20.66 18.02
CA GLU A 42 -17.85 19.50 18.59
C GLU A 42 -16.95 18.67 19.52
N ALA A 43 -16.48 19.32 20.59
CA ALA A 43 -15.50 18.78 21.53
C ALA A 43 -15.84 17.41 22.18
N ARG A 44 -17.12 16.99 22.24
CA ARG A 44 -17.50 15.76 22.98
C ARG A 44 -17.23 14.47 22.23
N ALA A 45 -17.53 14.40 20.93
CA ALA A 45 -17.45 13.15 20.16
C ALA A 45 -16.02 12.78 19.75
N LEU A 46 -15.14 13.79 19.63
CA LEU A 46 -13.75 13.64 19.20
C LEU A 46 -12.73 13.86 20.33
N SER A 47 -13.17 14.15 21.56
CA SER A 47 -12.29 14.42 22.71
C SER A 47 -11.21 13.34 22.92
N GLU A 48 -11.58 12.06 22.75
CA GLU A 48 -10.68 10.93 22.94
C GLU A 48 -9.68 10.73 21.79
N VAL A 49 -9.83 11.42 20.66
CA VAL A 49 -8.98 11.29 19.47
C VAL A 49 -8.37 12.61 19.01
N VAL A 50 -8.68 13.74 19.68
CA VAL A 50 -8.18 15.08 19.35
C VAL A 50 -6.65 15.14 19.30
N TYR A 51 -5.98 14.36 20.14
CA TYR A 51 -4.51 14.29 20.17
C TYR A 51 -3.91 13.81 18.84
N LEU A 52 -4.67 13.07 18.02
CA LEU A 52 -4.22 12.61 16.70
C LEU A 52 -4.09 13.75 15.69
N PHE A 53 -4.75 14.89 15.94
CA PHE A 53 -4.69 16.05 15.04
C PHE A 53 -3.53 16.99 15.38
N HIS A 54 -2.92 16.85 16.56
CA HIS A 54 -1.79 17.66 17.00
C HIS A 54 -0.49 16.90 16.78
N LEU A 55 -0.05 16.89 15.52
CA LEU A 55 1.14 16.18 15.10
C LEU A 55 2.40 16.87 15.65
N ASN A 56 3.29 16.08 16.26
CA ASN A 56 4.67 16.49 16.46
C ASN A 56 5.51 16.29 15.18
N GLU A 57 6.75 16.78 15.20
CA GLU A 57 7.66 16.71 14.04
C GLU A 57 7.81 15.29 13.49
N LYS A 58 7.92 14.29 14.37
CA LYS A 58 8.02 12.89 13.98
C LYS A 58 6.74 12.41 13.29
N GLN A 59 5.57 12.70 13.86
CA GLN A 59 4.28 12.27 13.31
C GLN A 59 4.00 12.93 11.95
N MET A 60 4.40 14.18 11.77
CA MET A 60 4.33 14.84 10.45
C MET A 60 5.21 14.13 9.41
N GLN A 61 6.43 13.74 9.76
CA GLN A 61 7.30 12.98 8.87
C GLN A 61 6.73 11.58 8.58
N ASP A 62 6.19 10.91 9.59
CA ASP A 62 5.62 9.56 9.45
C ASP A 62 4.41 9.56 8.50
N ILE A 63 3.53 10.58 8.57
CA ILE A 63 2.40 10.71 7.65
C ILE A 63 2.87 10.95 6.20
N ARG A 64 3.90 11.80 6.00
CA ARG A 64 4.48 12.02 4.66
C ARG A 64 5.11 10.75 4.08
N ARG A 65 5.62 9.86 4.94
CA ARG A 65 6.20 8.56 4.53
C ARG A 65 5.16 7.48 4.27
N ALA A 66 3.93 7.63 4.75
CA ALA A 66 2.90 6.59 4.65
C ALA A 66 2.64 6.14 3.19
N PRO A 67 2.57 7.02 2.18
CA PRO A 67 2.43 6.59 0.78
C PRO A 67 3.60 5.72 0.30
N LEU A 68 4.83 6.04 0.70
CA LEU A 68 6.02 5.26 0.35
C LEU A 68 5.98 3.86 0.98
N LEU A 69 5.57 3.78 2.24
CA LEU A 69 5.41 2.51 2.96
C LEU A 69 4.30 1.65 2.34
N ILE A 70 3.18 2.25 1.96
CA ILE A 70 2.08 1.57 1.26
C ILE A 70 2.56 1.01 -0.08
N ARG A 71 3.25 1.83 -0.88
CA ARG A 71 3.84 1.38 -2.16
C ARG A 71 4.82 0.23 -1.97
N ALA A 72 5.72 0.33 -1.01
CA ALA A 72 6.69 -0.72 -0.70
C ALA A 72 6.00 -2.03 -0.24
N ALA A 73 4.93 -1.92 0.55
CA ALA A 73 4.14 -3.07 0.98
C ALA A 73 3.40 -3.74 -0.20
N ILE A 74 2.80 -2.96 -1.10
CA ILE A 74 2.18 -3.47 -2.33
C ILE A 74 3.21 -4.20 -3.18
N ALA A 75 4.37 -3.58 -3.42
CA ALA A 75 5.44 -4.19 -4.21
C ALA A 75 5.95 -5.50 -3.58
N ALA A 76 6.04 -5.55 -2.24
CA ALA A 76 6.43 -6.77 -1.53
C ALA A 76 5.40 -7.91 -1.70
N LEU A 77 4.10 -7.61 -1.63
CA LEU A 77 3.03 -8.59 -1.85
C LEU A 77 3.03 -9.11 -3.29
N GLU A 78 3.19 -8.21 -4.26
CA GLU A 78 3.28 -8.59 -5.67
C GLU A 78 4.52 -9.47 -5.92
N ARG A 79 5.66 -9.12 -5.33
CA ARG A 79 6.92 -9.86 -5.47
C ARG A 79 6.77 -11.30 -5.02
N VAL A 80 6.11 -11.55 -3.89
CA VAL A 80 5.85 -12.92 -3.40
C VAL A 80 5.00 -13.71 -4.41
N THR A 81 4.03 -13.06 -5.04
CA THR A 81 3.19 -13.68 -6.08
C THR A 81 4.02 -14.04 -7.31
N CYS A 82 4.85 -13.11 -7.79
CA CYS A 82 5.76 -13.33 -8.91
C CYS A 82 6.78 -14.44 -8.61
N GLU A 83 7.31 -14.51 -7.39
CA GLU A 83 8.24 -15.58 -6.98
C GLU A 83 7.60 -16.97 -7.05
N LYS A 84 6.37 -17.10 -6.54
CA LYS A 84 5.61 -18.35 -6.63
C LYS A 84 5.38 -18.76 -8.08
N HIS A 85 4.97 -17.82 -8.93
CA HIS A 85 4.74 -18.10 -10.35
C HIS A 85 6.04 -18.48 -11.07
N ARG A 86 7.12 -17.73 -10.82
CA ARG A 86 8.46 -18.03 -11.37
C ARG A 86 8.92 -19.43 -11.01
N GLN A 87 8.74 -19.84 -9.75
CA GLN A 87 9.11 -21.17 -9.30
C GLN A 87 8.28 -22.24 -10.01
N TYR A 88 6.97 -22.06 -10.11
CA TYR A 88 6.10 -22.95 -10.86
C TYR A 88 6.54 -23.09 -12.34
N CYS A 89 6.80 -21.97 -13.03
CA CYS A 89 7.26 -22.00 -14.42
C CYS A 89 8.59 -22.75 -14.56
N LEU A 90 9.52 -22.56 -13.63
CA LEU A 90 10.80 -23.28 -13.62
C LEU A 90 10.59 -24.79 -13.47
N GLU A 91 9.72 -25.20 -12.55
CA GLU A 91 9.41 -26.61 -12.31
C GLU A 91 8.74 -27.28 -13.52
N GLN A 92 7.86 -26.57 -14.23
CA GLN A 92 7.26 -27.08 -15.47
C GLN A 92 8.30 -27.14 -16.60
N TRP A 93 9.06 -26.06 -16.77
CA TRP A 93 10.07 -25.97 -17.82
C TRP A 93 11.11 -27.09 -17.73
N GLN A 94 11.56 -27.45 -16.52
CA GLN A 94 12.53 -28.52 -16.29
C GLN A 94 11.99 -29.93 -16.58
N LYS A 95 10.67 -30.12 -16.57
CA LYS A 95 10.03 -31.43 -16.83
C LYS A 95 9.72 -31.67 -18.31
N LEU A 96 9.68 -30.61 -19.10
CA LEU A 96 9.32 -30.67 -20.52
C LEU A 96 10.51 -31.05 -21.39
N ASP A 97 10.27 -31.90 -22.38
CA ASP A 97 11.25 -32.20 -23.42
C ASP A 97 11.10 -31.18 -24.57
N PRO A 98 12.13 -30.37 -24.88
CA PRO A 98 12.06 -29.38 -25.95
C PRO A 98 11.86 -29.98 -27.35
N GLN A 99 12.11 -31.27 -27.56
CA GLN A 99 11.86 -31.94 -28.83
C GLN A 99 10.43 -32.48 -28.95
N GLN A 100 9.80 -32.85 -27.84
CA GLN A 100 8.44 -33.40 -27.83
C GLN A 100 7.38 -32.31 -27.63
N GLU A 101 7.68 -31.28 -26.83
CA GLU A 101 6.75 -30.22 -26.44
C GLU A 101 7.37 -28.81 -26.58
N PRO A 102 7.86 -28.43 -27.78
CA PRO A 102 8.62 -27.19 -27.98
C PRO A 102 7.85 -25.92 -27.60
N ASP A 103 6.56 -25.85 -27.93
CA ASP A 103 5.74 -24.65 -27.67
C ASP A 103 5.54 -24.42 -26.17
N GLN A 104 5.26 -25.48 -25.41
CA GLN A 104 5.11 -25.39 -23.95
C GLN A 104 6.46 -25.09 -23.28
N TRP A 105 7.53 -25.72 -23.76
CA TRP A 105 8.89 -25.45 -23.27
C TRP A 105 9.25 -23.97 -23.46
N GLN A 106 8.96 -23.41 -24.64
CA GLN A 106 9.20 -22.01 -24.94
C GLN A 106 8.34 -21.09 -24.06
N TYR A 107 7.04 -21.40 -23.92
CA TYR A 107 6.13 -20.64 -23.07
C TYR A 107 6.64 -20.53 -21.62
N TYR A 108 6.92 -21.67 -20.97
CA TYR A 108 7.36 -21.66 -19.57
C TYR A 108 8.73 -21.00 -19.39
N SER A 109 9.63 -21.11 -20.37
CA SER A 109 10.90 -20.38 -20.36
C SER A 109 10.69 -18.86 -20.40
N GLN A 110 9.79 -18.39 -21.26
CA GLN A 110 9.51 -16.97 -21.42
C GLN A 110 8.83 -16.39 -20.18
N GLU A 111 7.85 -17.10 -19.63
CA GLU A 111 7.15 -16.70 -18.40
C GLU A 111 8.11 -16.66 -17.21
N PHE A 112 9.04 -17.62 -17.10
CA PHE A 112 10.09 -17.59 -16.08
C PHE A 112 10.91 -16.30 -16.13
N TYR A 113 11.41 -15.92 -17.31
CA TYR A 113 12.22 -14.70 -17.47
C TYR A 113 11.39 -13.42 -17.31
N THR A 114 10.12 -13.42 -17.70
CA THR A 114 9.20 -12.31 -17.45
C THR A 114 9.01 -12.09 -15.95
N MET A 115 8.70 -13.14 -15.19
CA MET A 115 8.57 -13.02 -13.74
C MET A 115 9.89 -12.65 -13.06
N GLN A 116 11.02 -13.17 -13.55
CA GLN A 116 12.33 -12.80 -13.02
C GLN A 116 12.61 -11.30 -13.18
N ARG A 117 12.31 -10.71 -14.34
CA ARG A 117 12.43 -9.26 -14.55
C ARG A 117 11.49 -8.49 -13.64
N ARG A 118 10.23 -8.92 -13.52
CA ARG A 118 9.26 -8.25 -12.65
C ARG A 118 9.68 -8.25 -11.18
N VAL A 119 10.23 -9.36 -10.68
CA VAL A 119 10.79 -9.43 -9.32
C VAL A 119 11.90 -8.39 -9.12
N GLN A 120 12.80 -8.22 -10.09
CA GLN A 120 13.88 -7.22 -10.00
C GLN A 120 13.35 -5.79 -10.00
N GLU A 121 12.32 -5.50 -10.79
CA GLU A 121 11.65 -4.20 -10.79
C GLU A 121 11.00 -3.91 -9.44
N LEU A 122 10.24 -4.88 -8.91
CA LEU A 122 9.58 -4.77 -7.61
C LEU A 122 10.58 -4.61 -6.45
N ASP A 123 11.74 -5.27 -6.53
CA ASP A 123 12.82 -5.08 -5.55
C ASP A 123 13.38 -3.65 -5.58
N ARG A 124 13.40 -2.98 -6.75
CA ARG A 124 13.76 -1.56 -6.86
C ARG A 124 12.64 -0.66 -6.35
N GLU A 125 11.39 -0.94 -6.70
CA GLU A 125 10.21 -0.18 -6.25
C GLU A 125 10.05 -0.20 -4.72
N ARG A 126 10.48 -1.28 -4.07
CA ARG A 126 10.47 -1.42 -2.61
C ARG A 126 11.57 -0.61 -1.91
N GLN A 127 12.66 -0.29 -2.60
CA GLN A 127 13.76 0.46 -1.99
C GLN A 127 13.34 1.91 -1.81
N ILE A 128 13.18 2.32 -0.55
CA ILE A 128 12.98 3.72 -0.18
C ILE A 128 14.37 4.35 -0.07
N SER A 129 14.65 5.32 -0.93
CA SER A 129 15.88 6.09 -0.94
C SER A 129 15.82 7.19 0.13
N ILE A 130 16.98 7.65 0.58
CA ILE A 130 17.07 8.84 1.44
C ILE A 130 16.45 10.06 0.75
N PHE A 131 16.53 10.15 -0.57
CA PHE A 131 15.91 11.25 -1.32
C PHE A 131 14.38 11.24 -1.23
N ASP A 132 13.76 10.05 -1.12
CA ASP A 132 12.32 9.93 -0.91
C ASP A 132 11.89 10.41 0.50
N LEU A 133 12.85 10.61 1.42
CA LEU A 133 12.59 11.04 2.80
C LEU A 133 12.84 12.53 3.04
N VAL A 134 13.37 13.26 2.05
CA VAL A 134 13.83 14.66 2.17
C VAL A 134 12.90 15.65 1.45
N GLU A 135 12.02 15.19 0.56
CA GLU A 135 10.89 15.99 0.01
C GLU A 135 9.70 16.04 0.98
#